data_AF-A0A9E0I1C4-F1
#
_entry.id   AF-A0A9E0I1C4-F1
#
_cell.length_a   1.000
_cell.length_b   1.000
_cell.length_c   1.000
_cell.angle_alpha   90.00
_cell.angle_beta   90.00
_cell.angle_gamma   90.00
#
_symmetry.space_group_name_H-M   'P 1'
#
loop_
_entity.id
_entity.type
_entity.pdbx_description
1 polymer ?
#
loop_
_entity_poly.entity_id
_entity_poly.type
_entity_poly.pdbx_seq_one_letter_code
_entity_poly.pdbx_strand_id
1 'polypeptide(L)'
;DLIRAAGVPIAAPSANRSGTLSPTSPHYVAESLGEAVDIILAGGPSKVGLESTVVDLSGPETLVLRPGAITAEDIGEVLGCLVSYRTEITTEFPRSPGQLLRHYTPARPVRLGAVDVERGEALLAFGSTKFMGIRGGGKLSELPQGSIKNLSESGDLFEAAANLFAYLHALDTPEHSRIAVMDIPRTGIGFAINDRLTRAAGE
;
A
#
# COMPACT_ATOMS: atom_id res chain seq x y z
N ASP A 1 -6.43 14.08 -19.74
CA ASP A 1 -6.15 15.36 -20.43
C ASP A 1 -4.68 15.68 -20.59
N LEU A 2 -3.84 15.56 -19.57
CA LEU A 2 -2.39 15.83 -19.67
C LEU A 2 -1.71 15.10 -20.85
N ILE A 3 -1.84 13.78 -20.96
CA ILE A 3 -1.22 13.00 -22.04
C ILE A 3 -1.69 13.49 -23.42
N ARG A 4 -2.99 13.78 -23.56
CA ARG A 4 -3.56 14.31 -24.81
C ARG A 4 -2.98 15.68 -25.15
N ALA A 5 -2.83 16.55 -24.16
CA ALA A 5 -2.26 17.88 -24.34
C ALA A 5 -0.75 17.83 -24.65
N ALA A 6 -0.02 16.90 -24.05
CA ALA A 6 1.41 16.71 -24.29
C ALA A 6 1.71 16.13 -25.67
N GLY A 7 0.78 15.36 -26.25
CA GLY A 7 0.94 14.76 -27.58
C GLY A 7 1.99 13.66 -27.66
N VAL A 8 2.53 13.20 -26.52
CA VAL A 8 3.56 12.16 -26.42
C VAL A 8 3.23 11.19 -25.28
N PRO A 9 3.73 9.94 -25.33
CA PRO A 9 3.69 9.04 -24.18
C PRO A 9 4.42 9.63 -22.99
N ILE A 10 3.90 9.40 -21.78
CA ILE A 10 4.51 9.87 -20.52
C ILE A 10 4.93 8.64 -19.70
N ALA A 11 6.23 8.52 -19.44
CA ALA A 11 6.73 7.58 -18.44
C ALA A 11 6.54 8.18 -17.05
N ALA A 12 5.79 7.49 -16.17
CA ALA A 12 5.45 7.98 -14.84
C ALA A 12 5.47 6.84 -13.81
N PRO A 13 6.58 6.65 -13.06
CA PRO A 13 6.54 5.84 -11.84
C PRO A 13 5.74 6.57 -10.74
N SER A 14 5.63 5.96 -9.55
CA SER A 14 5.02 6.64 -8.41
C SER A 14 5.78 7.92 -8.05
N ALA A 15 5.05 8.99 -7.72
CA ALA A 15 5.60 10.35 -7.56
C ALA A 15 6.25 10.58 -6.18
N ASN A 16 7.12 9.65 -5.75
CA ASN A 16 7.83 9.70 -4.49
C ASN A 16 9.33 9.42 -4.66
N ARG A 17 10.12 9.80 -3.65
CA ARG A 17 11.52 9.38 -3.55
C ARG A 17 11.60 7.85 -3.53
N SER A 18 12.58 7.30 -4.23
CA SER A 18 12.72 5.86 -4.37
C SER A 18 12.76 5.16 -3.00
N GLY A 19 12.00 4.08 -2.85
CA GLY A 19 11.92 3.27 -1.63
C GLY A 19 10.89 3.75 -0.60
N THR A 20 10.45 5.01 -0.64
CA THR A 20 9.46 5.53 0.33
C THR A 20 8.03 5.10 -0.01
N LEU A 21 7.11 5.37 0.92
CA LEU A 21 5.68 5.22 0.70
C LEU A 21 5.21 5.92 -0.58
N SER A 22 4.31 5.28 -1.32
CA SER A 22 3.66 5.88 -2.48
C SER A 22 2.77 7.05 -2.06
N PRO A 23 2.67 8.12 -2.87
CA PRO A 23 1.81 9.25 -2.55
C PRO A 23 0.43 9.03 -3.16
N THR A 24 -0.60 9.14 -2.33
CA THR A 24 -2.01 9.07 -2.77
C THR A 24 -2.70 10.43 -2.73
N SER A 25 -1.98 11.51 -2.44
CA SER A 25 -2.49 12.88 -2.48
C SER A 25 -1.42 13.86 -2.94
N PRO A 26 -1.79 15.04 -3.49
CA PRO A 26 -0.82 16.06 -3.88
C PRO A 26 0.04 16.55 -2.71
N HIS A 27 -0.49 16.50 -1.49
CA HIS A 27 0.24 16.83 -0.27
C HIS A 27 1.43 15.90 -0.07
N TYR A 28 1.23 14.57 -0.16
CA TYR A 28 2.33 13.60 -0.04
C TYR A 28 3.32 13.66 -1.20
N VAL A 29 2.89 14.08 -2.40
CA VAL A 29 3.81 14.37 -3.51
C VAL A 29 4.70 15.57 -3.17
N ALA A 30 4.12 16.65 -2.64
CA ALA A 30 4.86 17.85 -2.26
C ALA A 30 5.84 17.59 -1.11
N GLU A 31 5.47 16.78 -0.11
CA GLU A 31 6.38 16.37 0.96
C GLU A 31 7.54 15.51 0.45
N SER A 32 7.28 14.63 -0.52
CA SER A 32 8.29 13.72 -1.05
C SER A 32 9.24 14.39 -2.05
N LEU A 33 8.69 15.07 -3.06
CA LEU A 33 9.45 15.63 -4.18
C LEU A 33 9.64 17.14 -4.08
N GLY A 34 8.66 17.89 -3.60
CA GLY A 34 8.75 19.35 -3.40
C GLY A 34 9.33 20.08 -4.62
N GLU A 35 10.39 20.85 -4.40
CA GLU A 35 11.09 21.63 -5.43
C GLU A 35 11.93 20.79 -6.41
N ALA A 36 12.01 19.46 -6.21
CA ALA A 36 12.73 18.57 -7.13
C ALA A 36 11.99 18.31 -8.45
N VAL A 37 10.76 18.80 -8.59
CA VAL A 37 9.94 18.70 -9.80
C VAL A 37 9.40 20.08 -10.19
N ASP A 38 9.29 20.32 -11.50
CA ASP A 38 8.82 21.62 -12.01
C ASP A 38 7.35 21.87 -11.70
N ILE A 39 6.52 20.81 -11.69
CA ILE A 39 5.06 20.91 -11.61
C ILE A 39 4.49 19.75 -10.78
N ILE A 40 3.55 20.08 -9.89
CA ILE A 40 2.65 19.12 -9.23
C ILE A 40 1.21 19.44 -9.63
N LEU A 41 0.54 18.50 -10.30
CA LEU A 41 -0.88 18.63 -10.64
C LEU A 41 -1.75 18.18 -9.47
N ALA A 42 -2.33 19.14 -8.75
CA ALA A 42 -3.12 18.90 -7.55
C ALA A 42 -4.55 18.41 -7.84
N GLY A 43 -4.69 17.16 -8.30
CA GLY A 43 -5.98 16.53 -8.65
C GLY A 43 -6.79 15.96 -7.47
N GLY A 44 -6.39 16.22 -6.23
CA GLY A 44 -6.97 15.60 -5.03
C GLY A 44 -6.49 14.16 -4.80
N PRO A 45 -7.04 13.48 -3.77
CA PRO A 45 -6.64 12.11 -3.44
C PRO A 45 -6.95 11.09 -4.54
N SER A 46 -6.10 10.07 -4.68
CA SER A 46 -6.37 8.94 -5.57
C SER A 46 -7.52 8.09 -5.04
N LYS A 47 -8.41 7.64 -5.92
CA LYS A 47 -9.62 6.91 -5.52
C LYS A 47 -9.35 5.47 -5.08
N VAL A 48 -8.35 4.83 -5.68
CA VAL A 48 -8.02 3.41 -5.46
C VAL A 48 -6.96 3.22 -4.39
N GLY A 49 -6.08 4.21 -4.19
CA GLY A 49 -5.01 4.16 -3.19
C GLY A 49 -3.87 3.16 -3.45
N LEU A 50 -3.94 2.34 -4.50
CA LEU A 50 -2.89 1.38 -4.88
C LEU A 50 -2.40 1.61 -6.32
N GLU A 51 -1.21 1.13 -6.62
CA GLU A 51 -0.68 1.09 -7.98
C GLU A 51 -1.44 0.10 -8.86
N SER A 52 -1.27 0.25 -10.18
CA SER A 52 -1.86 -0.64 -11.17
C SER A 52 -1.39 -2.09 -11.04
N THR A 53 -2.28 -3.01 -11.37
CA THR A 53 -1.94 -4.41 -11.63
C THR A 53 -1.02 -4.50 -12.84
N VAL A 54 0.04 -5.29 -12.75
CA VAL A 54 0.95 -5.57 -13.89
C VAL A 54 0.83 -7.04 -14.23
N VAL A 55 0.60 -7.32 -15.51
CA VAL A 55 0.41 -8.68 -16.05
C VAL A 55 1.46 -8.94 -17.12
N ASP A 56 2.12 -10.10 -17.05
CA ASP A 56 2.99 -10.62 -18.09
C ASP A 56 2.14 -11.41 -19.10
N LEU A 57 2.17 -10.98 -20.36
CA LEU A 57 1.52 -11.62 -21.50
C LEU A 57 2.53 -12.00 -22.59
N SER A 58 3.83 -11.99 -22.25
CA SER A 58 4.91 -12.27 -23.22
C SER A 58 5.12 -13.76 -23.48
N GLY A 59 4.57 -14.62 -22.63
CA GLY A 59 4.71 -16.07 -22.67
C GLY A 59 3.37 -16.79 -22.83
N PRO A 60 3.40 -18.14 -22.78
CA PRO A 60 2.19 -18.96 -22.87
C PRO A 60 1.31 -18.86 -21.62
N GLU A 61 1.89 -18.46 -20.48
CA GLU A 61 1.18 -18.27 -19.21
C GLU A 61 0.86 -16.79 -18.98
N THR A 62 -0.33 -16.52 -18.46
CA THR A 62 -0.72 -15.17 -18.02
C THR A 62 -0.47 -15.03 -16.53
N LEU A 63 0.47 -14.16 -16.17
CA LEU A 63 0.94 -14.03 -14.79
C LEU A 63 0.78 -12.59 -14.27
N VAL A 64 0.15 -12.43 -13.12
CA VAL A 64 0.18 -11.14 -12.40
C VAL A 64 1.57 -10.97 -11.76
N LEU A 65 2.33 -10.02 -12.27
CA LEU A 65 3.65 -9.64 -11.78
C LEU A 65 3.61 -8.70 -10.57
N ARG A 66 2.57 -7.86 -10.53
CA ARG A 66 2.30 -6.95 -9.43
C ARG A 66 0.79 -6.92 -9.17
N PRO A 67 0.32 -7.31 -7.99
CA PRO A 67 -1.09 -7.20 -7.65
C PRO A 67 -1.48 -5.72 -7.49
N GLY A 68 -2.69 -5.40 -7.94
CA GLY A 68 -3.33 -4.09 -7.82
C GLY A 68 -4.84 -4.26 -7.69
N ALA A 69 -5.60 -3.21 -8.02
CA ALA A 69 -7.07 -3.26 -7.88
C ALA A 69 -7.79 -4.16 -8.89
N ILE A 70 -7.17 -4.45 -10.03
CA ILE A 70 -7.68 -5.44 -10.98
C ILE A 70 -7.09 -6.79 -10.58
N THR A 71 -7.93 -7.73 -10.22
CA THR A 71 -7.52 -9.03 -9.67
C THR A 71 -7.19 -10.03 -10.77
N ALA A 72 -6.49 -11.11 -10.43
CA ALA A 72 -6.26 -12.22 -11.36
C ALA A 72 -7.58 -12.82 -11.86
N GLU A 73 -8.59 -12.86 -11.00
CA GLU A 73 -9.94 -13.33 -11.29
C GLU A 73 -10.61 -12.43 -12.35
N ASP A 74 -10.56 -11.10 -12.18
CA ASP A 74 -11.10 -10.13 -13.15
C ASP A 74 -10.45 -10.29 -14.53
N ILE A 75 -9.12 -10.51 -14.55
CA ILE A 75 -8.37 -10.70 -15.80
C ILE A 75 -8.74 -12.04 -16.44
N GLY A 76 -8.82 -13.11 -15.65
CA GLY A 76 -9.15 -14.45 -16.13
C GLY A 76 -10.55 -14.55 -16.70
N GLU A 77 -11.53 -13.85 -16.12
CA GLU A 77 -12.90 -13.76 -16.64
C GLU A 77 -12.93 -13.18 -18.06
N VAL A 78 -12.15 -12.12 -18.32
CA VAL A 78 -12.10 -11.47 -19.64
C VAL A 78 -11.29 -12.29 -20.65
N LEU A 79 -10.17 -12.89 -20.23
CA LEU A 79 -9.29 -13.65 -21.12
C LEU A 79 -9.77 -15.08 -21.38
N GLY A 80 -10.69 -15.60 -20.56
CA GLY A 80 -11.15 -16.99 -20.65
C GLY A 80 -10.06 -18.01 -20.31
N CYS A 81 -9.07 -17.62 -19.50
CA CYS A 81 -7.96 -18.48 -19.10
C CYS A 81 -7.65 -18.32 -17.60
N LEU A 82 -6.93 -19.29 -17.04
CA LEU A 82 -6.45 -19.18 -15.68
C LEU A 82 -5.32 -18.15 -15.61
N VAL A 83 -5.45 -17.21 -14.67
CA VAL A 83 -4.42 -16.21 -14.36
C VAL A 83 -3.90 -16.48 -12.97
N SER A 84 -2.58 -16.56 -12.85
CA SER A 84 -1.92 -16.85 -11.57
C SER A 84 -1.09 -15.65 -11.12
N TYR A 85 -0.96 -15.48 -9.80
CA TYR A 85 0.02 -14.54 -9.24
C TYR A 85 1.42 -15.14 -9.32
N ARG A 86 2.41 -14.34 -9.70
CA ARG A 86 3.81 -14.75 -9.58
C ARG A 86 4.16 -14.88 -8.09
N THR A 87 4.61 -16.06 -7.67
CA THR A 87 4.96 -16.38 -6.28
C THR A 87 6.43 -16.11 -5.94
N GLU A 88 7.29 -15.96 -6.94
CA GLU A 88 8.74 -15.81 -6.75
C GLU A 88 9.17 -14.34 -6.71
N ILE A 89 9.78 -13.92 -5.58
CA ILE A 89 10.47 -12.63 -5.44
C ILE A 89 11.86 -12.79 -6.07
N THR A 90 12.03 -12.37 -7.32
CA THR A 90 13.34 -12.37 -7.97
C THR A 90 14.14 -11.14 -7.55
N THR A 91 15.26 -11.33 -6.85
CA THR A 91 16.13 -10.27 -6.34
C THR A 91 17.06 -9.66 -7.39
N GLU A 92 17.29 -10.34 -8.52
CA GLU A 92 18.36 -9.93 -9.45
C GLU A 92 17.91 -9.02 -10.59
N PHE A 93 16.66 -9.12 -11.10
CA PHE A 93 16.15 -8.23 -12.14
C PHE A 93 14.61 -8.08 -12.05
N PRO A 94 14.08 -6.98 -11.50
CA PRO A 94 12.63 -6.76 -11.45
C PRO A 94 12.10 -6.57 -12.88
N ARG A 95 11.14 -7.42 -13.30
CA ARG A 95 10.42 -7.27 -14.57
C ARG A 95 9.31 -6.22 -14.49
N SER A 96 8.98 -5.74 -13.29
CA SER A 96 8.02 -4.66 -13.08
C SER A 96 8.38 -3.76 -11.88
N PRO A 97 7.94 -2.49 -11.88
CA PRO A 97 8.19 -1.58 -10.77
C PRO A 97 7.54 -2.06 -9.46
N GLY A 98 8.20 -1.84 -8.33
CA GLY A 98 7.68 -2.24 -7.02
C GLY A 98 8.03 -3.67 -6.58
N GLN A 99 8.86 -4.40 -7.34
CA GLN A 99 9.26 -5.78 -7.02
C GLN A 99 10.48 -5.89 -6.08
N LEU A 100 11.13 -4.77 -5.74
CA LEU A 100 12.25 -4.77 -4.79
C LEU A 100 11.80 -5.07 -3.35
N LEU A 101 12.68 -5.71 -2.57
CA LEU A 101 12.47 -6.10 -1.16
C LEU A 101 12.24 -4.91 -0.21
N ARG A 102 12.75 -3.72 -0.55
CA ARG A 102 12.52 -2.48 0.20
C ARG A 102 11.88 -1.46 -0.72
N HIS A 103 10.57 -1.54 -0.81
CA HIS A 103 9.74 -0.63 -1.57
C HIS A 103 8.52 -0.31 -0.72
N TYR A 104 8.07 0.94 -0.72
CA TYR A 104 6.99 1.41 0.15
C TYR A 104 7.36 1.40 1.65
N THR A 105 8.64 1.58 1.98
CA THR A 105 9.11 1.49 3.36
C THR A 105 8.86 2.83 4.08
N PRO A 106 8.02 2.86 5.14
CA PRO A 106 7.93 4.01 6.04
C PRO A 106 9.23 4.21 6.83
N ALA A 107 9.41 5.39 7.43
CA ALA A 107 10.53 5.65 8.33
C ALA A 107 10.40 4.86 9.64
N ARG A 108 9.18 4.66 10.13
CA ARG A 108 8.88 3.74 11.24
C ARG A 108 8.91 2.29 10.74
N PRO A 109 9.49 1.34 11.50
CA PRO A 109 9.34 -0.08 11.16
C PRO A 109 7.87 -0.50 11.18
N VAL A 110 7.53 -1.55 10.43
CA VAL A 110 6.17 -2.12 10.38
C VAL A 110 6.18 -3.50 11.04
N ARG A 111 5.16 -3.82 11.83
CA ARG A 111 4.92 -5.15 12.39
C ARG A 111 3.58 -5.67 11.93
N LEU A 112 3.60 -6.76 11.16
CA LEU A 112 2.40 -7.42 10.63
C LEU A 112 1.77 -8.36 11.68
N GLY A 113 0.51 -8.75 11.46
CA GLY A 113 -0.19 -9.73 12.29
C GLY A 113 -0.43 -9.28 13.72
N ALA A 114 -0.67 -7.98 13.93
CA ALA A 114 -0.87 -7.43 15.25
C ALA A 114 -2.22 -7.85 15.86
N VAL A 115 -2.15 -8.59 16.97
CA VAL A 115 -3.30 -8.92 17.85
C VAL A 115 -3.35 -8.05 19.12
N ASP A 116 -2.29 -7.27 19.35
CA ASP A 116 -2.14 -6.26 20.40
C ASP A 116 -1.21 -5.15 19.92
N VAL A 117 -1.15 -4.06 20.69
CA VAL A 117 -0.28 -2.91 20.45
C VAL A 117 0.73 -2.77 21.58
N GLU A 118 2.01 -2.61 21.28
CA GLU A 118 3.04 -2.32 22.27
C GLU A 118 3.08 -0.81 22.60
N ARG A 119 3.60 -0.45 23.77
CA ARG A 119 3.72 0.96 24.16
C ARG A 119 4.62 1.71 23.17
N GLY A 120 4.10 2.81 22.63
CA GLY A 120 4.78 3.64 21.64
C GLY A 120 4.51 3.24 20.18
N GLU A 121 3.82 2.12 19.93
CA GLU A 121 3.38 1.79 18.58
C GLU A 121 2.12 2.56 18.19
N ALA A 122 2.03 2.90 16.91
CA ALA A 122 0.77 3.21 16.25
C ALA A 122 0.07 1.93 15.79
N LEU A 123 -1.24 1.99 15.62
CA LEU A 123 -2.07 0.91 15.10
C LEU A 123 -2.68 1.30 13.75
N LEU A 124 -2.33 0.53 12.72
CA LEU A 124 -3.08 0.44 11.48
C LEU A 124 -4.07 -0.72 11.58
N ALA A 125 -5.31 -0.38 11.93
CA ALA A 125 -6.38 -1.33 12.16
C ALA A 125 -7.11 -1.72 10.87
N PHE A 126 -7.79 -2.86 10.91
CA PHE A 126 -8.73 -3.30 9.89
C PHE A 126 -9.92 -3.99 10.56
N GLY A 127 -11.14 -3.56 10.25
CA GLY A 127 -12.36 -4.07 10.87
C GLY A 127 -12.52 -3.66 12.33
N SER A 128 -13.07 -4.55 13.15
CA SER A 128 -13.37 -4.26 14.56
C SER A 128 -12.12 -4.28 15.46
N THR A 129 -11.91 -3.21 16.22
CA THR A 129 -10.82 -3.09 17.21
C THR A 129 -11.24 -3.49 18.63
N LYS A 130 -12.46 -4.03 18.81
CA LYS A 130 -13.04 -4.32 20.14
C LYS A 130 -12.18 -5.26 20.99
N PHE A 131 -11.48 -6.19 20.36
CA PHE A 131 -10.64 -7.19 21.04
C PHE A 131 -9.16 -6.79 21.11
N MET A 132 -8.80 -5.66 20.52
CA MET A 132 -7.44 -5.13 20.58
C MET A 132 -7.21 -4.41 21.90
N GLY A 133 -5.99 -4.50 22.42
CA GLY A 133 -5.56 -3.82 23.63
C GLY A 133 -4.07 -3.53 23.62
N ILE A 134 -3.62 -2.84 24.66
CA ILE A 134 -2.19 -2.58 24.87
C ILE A 134 -1.57 -3.80 25.56
N ARG A 135 -0.45 -4.29 25.02
CA ARG A 135 0.32 -5.40 25.58
C ARG A 135 0.72 -5.09 27.02
N GLY A 136 0.45 -6.03 27.92
CA GLY A 136 0.68 -5.86 29.36
C GLY A 136 -0.47 -5.18 30.11
N GLY A 137 -1.60 -4.91 29.44
CA GLY A 137 -2.80 -4.35 30.03
C GLY A 137 -3.00 -2.88 29.67
N GLY A 138 -4.23 -2.55 29.24
CA GLY A 138 -4.63 -1.21 28.83
C GLY A 138 -5.59 -1.25 27.65
N LYS A 139 -6.39 -0.20 27.50
CA LYS A 139 -7.32 -0.04 26.36
C LYS A 139 -6.66 0.75 25.25
N LEU A 140 -7.06 0.50 24.00
CA LEU A 140 -6.62 1.32 22.86
C LEU A 140 -6.94 2.82 23.02
N SER A 141 -7.99 3.16 23.78
CA SER A 141 -8.35 4.55 24.10
C SER A 141 -7.30 5.29 24.93
N GLU A 142 -6.32 4.57 25.51
CA GLU A 142 -5.20 5.13 26.26
C GLU A 142 -4.02 5.50 25.36
N LEU A 143 -4.04 5.10 24.07
CA LEU A 143 -3.04 5.55 23.10
C LEU A 143 -3.21 7.05 22.79
N PRO A 144 -2.11 7.74 22.44
CA PRO A 144 -2.19 9.13 22.02
C PRO A 144 -3.18 9.33 20.87
N GLN A 145 -3.81 10.51 20.83
CA GLN A 145 -4.71 10.86 19.76
C GLN A 145 -3.98 10.81 18.40
N GLY A 146 -4.57 10.15 17.42
CA GLY A 146 -3.98 9.99 16.09
C GLY A 146 -3.10 8.75 15.93
N SER A 147 -2.79 8.02 17.01
CA SER A 147 -2.01 6.77 16.93
C SER A 147 -2.80 5.58 16.38
N ILE A 148 -4.09 5.75 16.06
CA ILE A 148 -4.93 4.69 15.49
C ILE A 148 -5.54 5.20 14.19
N LYS A 149 -5.36 4.43 13.11
CA LYS A 149 -6.05 4.61 11.84
C LYS A 149 -6.67 3.29 11.43
N ASN A 150 -7.96 3.27 11.13
CA ASN A 150 -8.66 2.07 10.68
C ASN A 150 -8.87 2.12 9.18
N LEU A 151 -8.20 1.22 8.45
CA LEU A 151 -8.28 1.11 6.99
C LEU A 151 -9.71 0.95 6.48
N SER A 152 -10.53 0.18 7.20
CA SER A 152 -11.96 0.04 6.97
C SER A 152 -12.61 -0.55 8.21
N GLU A 153 -13.47 0.21 8.90
CA GLU A 153 -14.20 -0.30 10.07
C GLU A 153 -15.20 -1.40 9.69
N SER A 154 -15.72 -1.34 8.46
CA SER A 154 -16.65 -2.32 7.91
C SER A 154 -15.98 -3.60 7.42
N GLY A 155 -14.65 -3.59 7.26
CA GLY A 155 -13.89 -4.68 6.67
C GLY A 155 -13.94 -4.71 5.13
N ASP A 156 -14.29 -3.60 4.50
CA ASP A 156 -14.25 -3.45 3.04
C ASP A 156 -12.80 -3.30 2.54
N LEU A 157 -12.40 -4.19 1.64
CA LEU A 157 -11.04 -4.24 1.13
C LEU A 157 -10.73 -3.11 0.12
N PHE A 158 -11.73 -2.58 -0.59
CA PHE A 158 -11.51 -1.45 -1.49
C PHE A 158 -11.33 -0.14 -0.72
N GLU A 159 -12.10 0.07 0.33
CA GLU A 159 -11.91 1.16 1.30
C GLU A 159 -10.52 1.06 1.94
N ALA A 160 -10.14 -0.15 2.39
CA ALA A 160 -8.82 -0.39 2.96
C ALA A 160 -7.68 -0.06 1.97
N ALA A 161 -7.81 -0.46 0.70
CA ALA A 161 -6.86 -0.12 -0.35
C ALA A 161 -6.76 1.40 -0.58
N ALA A 162 -7.89 2.10 -0.65
CA ALA A 162 -7.94 3.55 -0.84
C ALA A 162 -7.24 4.31 0.30
N ASN A 163 -7.36 3.81 1.52
CA ASN A 163 -6.81 4.43 2.72
C ASN A 163 -5.36 4.05 3.03
N LEU A 164 -4.84 2.95 2.47
CA LEU A 164 -3.58 2.31 2.90
C LEU A 164 -2.41 3.28 3.04
N PHE A 165 -1.98 3.89 1.93
CA PHE A 165 -0.80 4.76 1.98
C PHE A 165 -1.05 6.05 2.75
N ALA A 166 -2.26 6.62 2.67
CA ALA A 166 -2.58 7.83 3.42
C ALA A 166 -2.48 7.61 4.93
N TYR A 167 -2.95 6.45 5.41
CA TYR A 167 -2.86 6.11 6.83
C TYR A 167 -1.47 5.66 7.25
N LEU A 168 -0.71 4.98 6.38
CA LEU A 168 0.71 4.74 6.63
C LEU A 168 1.48 6.05 6.79
N HIS A 169 1.30 7.02 5.89
CA HIS A 169 1.91 8.35 6.02
C HIS A 169 1.48 9.05 7.31
N ALA A 170 0.20 9.01 7.66
CA ALA A 170 -0.31 9.65 8.88
C ALA A 170 0.23 9.02 10.18
N LEU A 171 0.62 7.74 10.15
CA LEU A 171 1.19 7.03 11.29
C LEU A 171 2.73 7.07 11.28
N ASP A 172 3.37 7.41 10.16
CA ASP A 172 4.82 7.44 9.99
C ASP A 172 5.45 8.72 10.59
N THR A 173 5.26 8.91 11.89
CA THR A 173 5.67 10.12 12.61
C THR A 173 6.75 9.86 13.66
N PRO A 174 7.58 10.87 14.02
CA PRO A 174 8.64 10.76 15.02
C PRO A 174 8.22 10.18 16.38
N GLU A 175 6.97 10.39 16.77
CA GLU A 175 6.38 10.03 18.06
C GLU A 175 6.12 8.53 18.19
N HIS A 176 5.96 7.82 17.07
CA HIS A 176 5.74 6.39 17.06
C HIS A 176 7.08 5.63 16.97
N SER A 177 7.21 4.54 17.71
CA SER A 177 8.36 3.64 17.61
C SER A 177 8.23 2.63 16.47
N ARG A 178 6.98 2.26 16.13
CA ARG A 178 6.61 1.30 15.10
C ARG A 178 5.15 1.50 14.66
N ILE A 179 4.79 0.96 13.50
CA ILE A 179 3.40 0.80 13.05
C ILE A 179 3.03 -0.69 13.16
N ALA A 180 2.12 -1.01 14.08
CA ALA A 180 1.51 -2.33 14.20
C ALA A 180 0.32 -2.44 13.24
N VAL A 181 0.24 -3.50 12.45
CA VAL A 181 -0.78 -3.68 11.42
C VAL A 181 -1.59 -4.94 11.72
N MET A 182 -2.91 -4.79 11.80
CA MET A 182 -3.82 -5.93 11.94
C MET A 182 -3.80 -6.81 10.68
N ASP A 183 -4.17 -8.08 10.83
CA ASP A 183 -4.32 -8.97 9.67
C ASP A 183 -5.40 -8.49 8.70
N ILE A 184 -5.09 -8.56 7.41
CA ILE A 184 -5.99 -8.19 6.32
C ILE A 184 -6.20 -9.43 5.44
N PRO A 185 -7.45 -9.82 5.12
CA PRO A 185 -7.75 -10.96 4.27
C PRO A 185 -6.96 -10.94 2.95
N ARG A 186 -6.34 -12.08 2.61
CA ARG A 186 -5.61 -12.29 1.35
C ARG A 186 -6.56 -12.81 0.27
N THR A 187 -7.55 -12.00 -0.09
CA THR A 187 -8.55 -12.30 -1.12
C THR A 187 -8.79 -11.07 -1.99
N GLY A 188 -8.98 -11.26 -3.31
CA GLY A 188 -9.19 -10.15 -4.25
C GLY A 188 -8.11 -9.06 -4.13
N ILE A 189 -8.53 -7.79 -4.00
CA ILE A 189 -7.62 -6.64 -3.81
C ILE A 189 -6.80 -6.74 -2.50
N GLY A 190 -7.21 -7.56 -1.54
CA GLY A 190 -6.45 -7.85 -0.32
C GLY A 190 -5.08 -8.47 -0.58
N PHE A 191 -4.88 -9.17 -1.70
CA PHE A 191 -3.55 -9.60 -2.13
C PHE A 191 -2.61 -8.41 -2.39
N ALA A 192 -3.12 -7.35 -3.01
CA ALA A 192 -2.35 -6.15 -3.29
C ALA A 192 -2.00 -5.38 -2.00
N ILE A 193 -2.96 -5.25 -1.08
CA ILE A 193 -2.73 -4.62 0.23
C ILE A 193 -1.62 -5.37 0.99
N ASN A 194 -1.74 -6.68 1.10
CA ASN A 194 -0.77 -7.51 1.80
C ASN A 194 0.62 -7.48 1.13
N ASP A 195 0.72 -7.48 -0.21
CA ASP A 195 2.00 -7.31 -0.90
C ASP A 195 2.69 -5.99 -0.53
N ARG A 196 1.94 -4.88 -0.46
CA ARG A 196 2.50 -3.59 -0.04
C ARG A 196 2.95 -3.59 1.42
N LEU A 197 2.16 -4.18 2.31
CA LEU A 197 2.48 -4.28 3.74
C LEU A 197 3.70 -5.17 4.01
N THR A 198 3.82 -6.32 3.33
CA THR A 198 5.00 -7.19 3.40
C THR A 198 6.27 -6.45 2.97
N ARG A 199 6.23 -5.72 1.86
CA ARG A 199 7.36 -4.89 1.40
C ARG A 199 7.67 -3.72 2.32
N ALA A 200 6.65 -3.11 2.92
CA ALA A 200 6.82 -2.05 3.91
C ALA A 200 7.50 -2.56 5.20
N ALA A 201 7.21 -3.80 5.59
CA ALA A 201 7.86 -4.49 6.70
C ALA A 201 9.29 -4.99 6.36
N GLY A 202 9.61 -5.12 5.07
CA GLY A 202 10.87 -5.68 4.61
C GLY A 202 10.95 -7.20 4.75
N GLU A 203 9.79 -7.86 4.72
CA GLU A 203 9.61 -9.33 4.76
C GLU A 203 9.52 -9.94 3.35
#